data_AF-A0A2J8AHB7-F1
#
_entry.id   AF-A0A2J8AHB7-F1
#
_cell.length_a   1.000
_cell.length_b   1.000
_cell.length_c   1.000
_cell.angle_alpha   90.00
_cell.angle_beta   90.00
_cell.angle_gamma   90.00
#
_symmetry.space_group_name_H-M   'P 1'
#
loop_
_entity.id
_entity.type
_entity.pdbx_description
1 polymer ?
#
loop_
_entity_poly.entity_id
_entity_poly.type
_entity_poly.pdbx_seq_one_letter_code
_entity_poly.pdbx_strand_id
1 'polypeptide(L)'
;MSDAAPAAAAPSPPPAAEASVEQLSLAPGAVAEPTPEPAHPTGLTLDERFALARSVAEECINDDELRALLKNKPLPVAYDGFEPSGRMHIAQGVMKAINVNKLTKAGCTFKFWVADWFAQLNNKMGGDLKKIQTVGKYMVEVWKAVGMDLSKVGAPCVYV
;
A
#
# COMPACT_ATOMS: atom_id res chain seq x y z
N MET A 1 79.93 13.31 15.87
CA MET A 1 78.69 13.86 15.28
C MET A 1 78.57 13.22 13.90
N SER A 2 78.09 11.98 13.87
CA SER A 2 76.73 11.60 13.45
C SER A 2 76.57 11.77 11.94
N ASP A 3 76.97 10.77 11.17
CA ASP A 3 76.48 10.62 9.81
C ASP A 3 76.45 9.16 9.34
N ALA A 4 75.41 8.87 8.55
CA ALA A 4 75.10 7.70 7.74
C ALA A 4 74.93 6.31 8.41
N ALA A 5 73.67 5.92 8.63
CA ALA A 5 73.25 4.53 8.78
C ALA A 5 73.17 3.83 7.39
N PRO A 6 73.63 2.58 7.22
CA PRO A 6 73.49 1.85 5.96
C PRO A 6 72.09 1.23 5.79
N ALA A 7 71.64 1.21 4.54
CA ALA A 7 70.37 0.67 4.08
C ALA A 7 70.25 -0.85 4.30
N ALA A 8 69.12 -1.28 4.87
CA ALA A 8 68.76 -2.68 5.01
C ALA A 8 68.12 -3.21 3.71
N ALA A 9 68.61 -4.36 3.25
CA ALA A 9 68.11 -5.08 2.09
C ALA A 9 66.73 -5.71 2.36
N ALA A 10 65.82 -5.58 1.38
CA ALA A 10 64.49 -6.18 1.41
C ALA A 10 64.56 -7.71 1.16
N PRO A 11 63.79 -8.54 1.90
CA PRO A 11 63.69 -9.97 1.62
C PRO A 11 62.77 -10.28 0.43
N SER A 12 63.17 -11.27 -0.36
CA SER A 12 62.51 -11.79 -1.56
C SER A 12 61.15 -12.46 -1.28
N PRO A 13 60.21 -12.46 -2.25
CA PRO A 13 58.90 -13.08 -2.08
C PRO A 13 58.96 -14.62 -2.15
N PRO A 14 58.07 -15.34 -1.42
CA PRO A 14 57.96 -16.79 -1.53
C PRO A 14 57.23 -17.22 -2.82
N PRO A 15 57.47 -18.46 -3.31
CA PRO A 15 56.94 -18.95 -4.58
C PRO A 15 55.43 -19.26 -4.51
N ALA A 16 54.75 -19.07 -5.64
CA ALA A 16 53.32 -19.37 -5.81
C ALA A 16 53.07 -20.89 -5.75
N ALA A 17 52.16 -21.31 -4.88
CA ALA A 17 51.64 -22.67 -4.84
C ALA A 17 50.42 -22.77 -5.77
N GLU A 18 50.53 -23.62 -6.79
CA GLU A 18 49.41 -23.98 -7.67
C GLU A 18 48.44 -24.89 -6.91
N ALA A 19 47.17 -24.47 -6.81
CA ALA A 19 46.09 -25.29 -6.27
C ALA A 19 45.29 -25.91 -7.43
N SER A 20 45.18 -27.23 -7.41
CA SER A 20 44.43 -28.07 -8.33
C SER A 20 42.93 -27.76 -8.29
N VAL A 21 42.32 -27.67 -9.48
CA VAL A 21 40.89 -27.43 -9.66
C VAL A 21 40.15 -28.76 -9.52
N GLU A 22 39.42 -28.96 -8.43
CA GLU A 22 38.50 -30.08 -8.28
C GLU A 22 37.20 -29.78 -9.03
N GLN A 23 36.81 -30.68 -9.93
CA GLN A 23 35.69 -30.53 -10.85
C GLN A 23 34.38 -30.87 -10.13
N LEU A 24 33.62 -29.85 -9.71
CA LEU A 24 32.26 -30.02 -9.16
C LEU A 24 31.29 -30.37 -10.29
N SER A 25 30.75 -31.59 -10.31
CA SER A 25 29.65 -31.99 -11.20
C SER A 25 28.32 -31.49 -10.65
N LEU A 26 27.59 -30.69 -11.44
CA LEU A 26 26.21 -30.28 -11.11
C LEU A 26 25.24 -31.41 -11.45
N ALA A 27 24.50 -31.90 -10.45
CA ALA A 27 23.25 -32.59 -10.68
C ALA A 27 22.13 -31.57 -11.01
N PRO A 28 21.20 -31.86 -11.93
CA PRO A 28 20.08 -30.97 -12.21
C PRO A 28 19.14 -30.94 -11.00
N GLY A 29 19.12 -29.79 -10.32
CA GLY A 29 18.32 -29.53 -9.13
C GLY A 29 16.83 -29.45 -9.46
N ALA A 30 16.06 -30.14 -8.62
CA ALA A 30 14.61 -30.17 -8.60
C ALA A 30 13.99 -28.77 -8.62
N VAL A 31 12.89 -28.64 -9.36
CA VAL A 31 12.01 -27.48 -9.28
C VAL A 31 11.43 -27.48 -7.87
N ALA A 32 11.86 -26.53 -7.04
CA ALA A 32 11.31 -26.36 -5.70
C ALA A 32 9.82 -26.01 -5.81
N GLU A 33 8.97 -26.83 -5.20
CA GLU A 33 7.56 -26.49 -4.97
C GLU A 33 7.48 -25.14 -4.23
N PRO A 34 6.55 -24.24 -4.61
CA PRO A 34 6.42 -22.96 -3.94
C PRO A 34 6.00 -23.20 -2.49
N THR A 35 6.83 -22.73 -1.56
CA THR A 35 6.50 -22.71 -0.13
C THR A 35 5.18 -21.96 0.08
N PRO A 36 4.27 -22.44 0.95
CA PRO A 36 3.01 -21.76 1.19
C PRO A 36 3.32 -20.38 1.78
N GLU A 37 2.97 -19.31 1.06
CA GLU A 37 3.06 -17.96 1.64
C GLU A 37 2.18 -17.90 2.89
N PRO A 38 2.62 -17.23 3.97
CA PRO A 38 1.83 -17.12 5.19
C PRO A 38 0.47 -16.51 4.88
N ALA A 39 -0.60 -17.17 5.36
CA ALA A 39 -1.96 -16.78 5.06
C ALA A 39 -2.24 -15.34 5.52
N HIS A 40 -2.65 -14.48 4.59
CA HIS A 40 -3.06 -13.12 4.90
C HIS A 40 -4.36 -13.14 5.74
N PRO A 41 -4.61 -12.17 6.65
CA PRO A 41 -5.83 -12.13 7.47
C PRO A 41 -7.16 -12.15 6.71
N THR A 42 -7.14 -11.86 5.41
CA THR A 42 -8.32 -11.91 4.54
C THR A 42 -8.62 -13.30 3.98
N GLY A 43 -7.70 -14.27 4.15
CA GLY A 43 -7.81 -15.62 3.58
C GLY A 43 -7.58 -15.69 2.06
N LEU A 44 -7.28 -14.56 1.41
CA LEU A 44 -7.04 -14.46 -0.03
C LEU A 44 -5.53 -14.49 -0.34
N THR A 45 -5.18 -15.09 -1.47
CA THR A 45 -3.83 -15.05 -2.03
C THR A 45 -3.43 -13.64 -2.47
N LEU A 46 -2.13 -13.41 -2.68
CA LEU A 46 -1.64 -12.12 -3.17
C LEU A 46 -2.26 -11.75 -4.53
N ASP A 47 -2.40 -12.72 -5.43
CA ASP A 47 -2.98 -12.51 -6.76
C ASP A 47 -4.46 -12.15 -6.73
N GLU A 48 -5.26 -12.82 -5.88
CA GLU A 48 -6.68 -12.50 -5.70
C GLU A 48 -6.87 -11.11 -5.09
N ARG A 49 -6.04 -10.74 -4.10
CA ARG A 49 -6.05 -9.41 -3.50
C ARG A 49 -5.69 -8.34 -4.53
N PHE A 50 -4.67 -8.59 -5.34
CA PHE A 50 -4.26 -7.69 -6.42
C PHE A 50 -5.38 -7.52 -7.46
N ALA A 51 -5.97 -8.63 -7.93
CA ALA A 51 -7.06 -8.59 -8.91
C ALA A 51 -8.28 -7.81 -8.39
N LEU A 52 -8.66 -8.01 -7.12
CA LEU A 52 -9.75 -7.25 -6.48
C LEU A 52 -9.44 -5.75 -6.44
N ALA A 53 -8.26 -5.37 -5.95
CA ALA A 53 -7.85 -3.98 -5.85
C ALA A 53 -7.76 -3.31 -7.23
N ARG A 54 -7.15 -3.99 -8.22
CA ARG A 54 -6.99 -3.47 -9.57
C ARG A 54 -8.33 -3.29 -10.31
N SER A 55 -9.34 -4.11 -10.00
CA SER A 55 -10.69 -4.04 -10.57
C SER A 55 -11.50 -2.80 -10.15
N VAL A 56 -11.00 -2.01 -9.20
CA VAL A 56 -11.65 -0.79 -8.72
C VAL A 56 -11.36 0.40 -9.63
N ALA A 57 -10.17 0.43 -10.24
CA ALA A 57 -9.66 1.58 -10.94
C ALA A 57 -9.65 1.36 -12.47
N GLU A 58 -9.98 2.41 -13.21
CA GLU A 58 -9.75 2.44 -14.65
C GLU A 58 -8.24 2.47 -14.95
N GLU A 59 -7.51 3.31 -14.22
CA GLU A 59 -6.06 3.49 -14.30
C GLU A 59 -5.37 3.13 -12.98
N CYS A 60 -4.17 2.53 -13.04
CA CYS A 60 -3.32 2.27 -11.88
C CYS A 60 -1.88 2.66 -12.18
N ILE A 61 -1.28 3.43 -11.27
CA ILE A 61 0.09 3.94 -11.33
C ILE A 61 0.78 3.48 -10.04
N ASN A 62 1.59 2.42 -10.01
CA ASN A 62 1.88 1.44 -11.06
C ASN A 62 1.44 0.04 -10.57
N ASP A 63 1.09 -0.87 -11.48
CA ASP A 63 0.63 -2.22 -11.11
C ASP A 63 1.67 -2.98 -10.27
N ASP A 64 2.96 -2.88 -10.60
CA ASP A 64 4.04 -3.52 -9.85
C ASP A 64 4.17 -2.95 -8.42
N GLU A 65 3.99 -1.64 -8.26
CA GLU A 65 4.03 -0.99 -6.95
C GLU A 65 2.83 -1.37 -6.09
N LEU A 66 1.64 -1.49 -6.69
CA LEU A 66 0.45 -1.98 -6.01
C LEU A 66 0.66 -3.42 -5.52
N ARG A 67 1.24 -4.28 -6.36
CA ARG A 67 1.53 -5.68 -6.00
C ARG A 67 2.57 -5.77 -4.90
N ALA A 68 3.64 -4.98 -4.98
CA ALA A 68 4.65 -4.89 -3.92
C ALA A 68 4.06 -4.35 -2.60
N LEU A 69 3.18 -3.36 -2.66
CA LEU A 69 2.50 -2.80 -1.51
C LEU A 69 1.63 -3.85 -0.80
N LEU A 70 0.82 -4.60 -1.56
CA LEU A 70 -0.05 -5.65 -1.01
C LEU A 70 0.73 -6.81 -0.40
N LYS A 71 1.92 -7.11 -0.94
CA LYS A 71 2.83 -8.14 -0.42
C LYS A 71 3.49 -7.70 0.88
N ASN A 72 4.02 -6.49 0.92
CA ASN A 72 4.91 -6.04 1.99
C ASN A 72 4.18 -5.36 3.16
N LYS A 73 2.97 -4.84 2.93
CA LYS A 73 2.19 -4.14 3.95
C LYS A 73 0.91 -4.93 4.28
N PRO A 74 0.80 -5.50 5.48
CA PRO A 74 -0.37 -6.31 5.86
C PRO A 74 -1.70 -5.54 5.86
N LEU A 75 -1.68 -4.25 6.21
CA LEU A 75 -2.87 -3.39 6.24
C LEU A 75 -2.57 -2.07 5.50
N PRO A 76 -2.58 -2.06 4.15
CA PRO A 76 -2.44 -0.83 3.37
C PRO A 76 -3.59 0.13 3.68
N VAL A 77 -3.34 1.43 3.59
CA VAL A 77 -4.36 2.45 3.79
C VAL A 77 -4.77 2.99 2.44
N ALA A 78 -6.06 2.85 2.10
CA ALA A 78 -6.68 3.53 0.99
C ALA A 78 -7.50 4.72 1.52
N TYR A 79 -7.64 5.78 0.74
CA TYR A 79 -8.46 6.92 1.12
C TYR A 79 -9.17 7.53 -0.07
N ASP A 80 -10.29 8.18 0.20
CA ASP A 80 -11.03 8.96 -0.79
C ASP A 80 -11.72 10.13 -0.07
N GLY A 81 -11.68 11.30 -0.70
CA GLY A 81 -12.19 12.54 -0.14
C GLY A 81 -13.52 12.95 -0.77
N PHE A 82 -14.33 13.70 -0.02
CA PHE A 82 -15.53 14.30 -0.55
C PHE A 82 -15.84 15.65 0.10
N GLU A 83 -16.37 16.56 -0.69
CA GLU A 83 -16.94 17.83 -0.21
C GLU A 83 -18.43 17.65 0.09
N PRO A 84 -18.88 17.84 1.34
CA PRO A 84 -20.31 17.82 1.68
C PRO A 84 -21.03 19.00 1.04
N SER A 85 -21.74 18.71 -0.06
CA SER A 85 -22.26 19.75 -0.98
C SER A 85 -23.76 19.65 -1.24
N GLY A 86 -24.45 18.71 -0.61
CA GLY A 86 -25.90 18.54 -0.68
C GLY A 86 -26.30 17.08 -0.81
N ARG A 87 -27.23 16.79 -1.72
CA ARG A 87 -27.72 15.42 -1.98
C ARG A 87 -26.63 14.57 -2.59
N MET A 88 -26.51 13.33 -2.13
CA MET A 88 -25.54 12.38 -2.66
C MET A 88 -25.99 11.81 -4.01
N HIS A 89 -25.08 11.78 -4.99
CA HIS A 89 -25.31 11.12 -6.27
C HIS A 89 -25.08 9.61 -6.15
N ILE A 90 -25.71 8.81 -7.03
CA ILE A 90 -25.61 7.34 -6.98
C ILE A 90 -24.16 6.83 -7.08
N ALA A 91 -23.30 7.51 -7.84
CA ALA A 91 -21.89 7.18 -7.94
C ALA A 91 -21.14 7.43 -6.61
N GLN A 92 -21.47 8.51 -5.91
CA GLN A 92 -20.86 8.84 -4.62
C GLN A 92 -21.33 7.89 -3.52
N GLY A 93 -22.54 7.34 -3.62
CA GLY A 93 -23.10 6.38 -2.67
C GLY A 93 -22.76 4.93 -3.02
N VAL A 94 -23.50 4.39 -3.99
CA VAL A 94 -23.50 2.96 -4.34
C VAL A 94 -22.17 2.53 -4.95
N MET A 95 -21.69 3.23 -5.96
CA MET A 95 -20.44 2.85 -6.63
C MET A 95 -19.25 2.97 -5.68
N LYS A 96 -19.19 4.05 -4.87
CA LYS A 96 -18.17 4.20 -3.84
C LYS A 96 -18.22 3.08 -2.80
N ALA A 97 -19.40 2.69 -2.33
CA ALA A 97 -19.56 1.55 -1.41
C ALA A 97 -19.05 0.23 -1.99
N ILE A 98 -19.37 -0.07 -3.26
CA ILE A 98 -18.88 -1.25 -3.96
C ILE A 98 -17.34 -1.25 -4.01
N ASN A 99 -16.74 -0.12 -4.37
CA ASN A 99 -15.29 0.02 -4.50
C ASN A 99 -14.58 -0.10 -3.13
N VAL A 100 -15.10 0.55 -2.09
CA VAL A 100 -14.58 0.47 -0.72
C VAL A 100 -14.67 -0.96 -0.19
N ASN A 101 -15.79 -1.65 -0.44
CA ASN A 101 -15.96 -3.04 -0.04
C ASN A 101 -14.97 -3.98 -0.78
N LYS A 102 -14.63 -3.72 -2.04
CA LYS A 102 -13.58 -4.47 -2.75
C LYS A 102 -12.20 -4.24 -2.12
N LEU A 103 -11.84 -2.99 -1.84
CA LEU A 103 -10.54 -2.64 -1.24
C LEU A 103 -10.38 -3.21 0.17
N THR A 104 -11.42 -3.14 0.99
CA THR A 104 -11.42 -3.71 2.35
C THR A 104 -11.31 -5.23 2.32
N LYS A 105 -12.00 -5.91 1.39
CA LYS A 105 -11.82 -7.35 1.13
C LYS A 105 -10.41 -7.71 0.64
N ALA A 106 -9.77 -6.84 -0.13
CA ALA A 106 -8.36 -7.01 -0.54
C ALA A 106 -7.36 -6.79 0.61
N GLY A 107 -7.83 -6.38 1.79
CA GLY A 107 -7.01 -6.21 3.00
C GLY A 107 -6.65 -4.77 3.32
N CYS A 108 -7.23 -3.79 2.61
CA CYS A 108 -6.99 -2.38 2.92
C CYS A 108 -7.82 -1.91 4.12
N THR A 109 -7.25 -0.99 4.90
CA THR A 109 -8.03 -0.10 5.76
C THR A 109 -8.42 1.12 4.93
N PHE A 110 -9.70 1.48 4.93
CA PHE A 110 -10.19 2.62 4.16
C PHE A 110 -10.38 3.85 5.06
N LYS A 111 -10.07 5.04 4.58
CA LYS A 111 -10.33 6.31 5.28
C LYS A 111 -11.14 7.24 4.40
N PHE A 112 -12.29 7.69 4.92
CA PHE A 112 -13.00 8.82 4.32
C PHE A 112 -12.44 10.13 4.84
N TRP A 113 -12.09 11.01 3.91
CA TRP A 113 -11.71 12.37 4.21
C TRP A 113 -12.91 13.29 4.00
N VAL A 114 -13.43 13.85 5.08
CA VAL A 114 -14.53 14.83 4.99
C VAL A 114 -13.93 16.19 4.83
N ALA A 115 -14.01 16.70 3.60
CA ALA A 115 -13.40 17.97 3.23
C ALA A 115 -14.36 19.13 3.55
N ASP A 116 -14.73 19.32 4.82
CA ASP A 116 -15.68 20.35 5.23
C ASP A 116 -15.12 21.77 5.13
N TRP A 117 -13.84 21.99 5.47
CA TRP A 117 -13.18 23.26 5.16
C TRP A 117 -13.08 23.54 3.66
N PHE A 118 -12.77 22.53 2.84
CA PHE A 118 -12.74 22.69 1.38
C PHE A 118 -14.14 23.04 0.84
N ALA A 119 -15.17 22.37 1.34
CA ALA A 119 -16.56 22.69 1.01
C ALA A 119 -16.93 24.13 1.44
N GLN A 120 -16.43 24.60 2.59
CA GLN A 120 -16.64 25.98 3.04
C GLN A 120 -15.93 26.98 2.12
N LEU A 121 -14.66 26.74 1.79
CA LEU A 121 -13.88 27.57 0.86
C LEU A 121 -14.53 27.63 -0.53
N ASN A 122 -15.14 26.52 -0.97
CA ASN A 122 -15.89 26.43 -2.22
C ASN A 122 -17.34 26.94 -2.11
N ASN A 123 -17.67 27.66 -1.03
CA ASN A 123 -18.98 28.27 -0.77
C ASN A 123 -20.16 27.27 -0.86
N LYS A 124 -19.91 25.98 -0.58
CA LYS A 124 -20.97 24.97 -0.51
C LYS A 124 -21.88 25.29 0.67
N MET A 125 -23.18 25.03 0.50
CA MET A 125 -24.20 25.34 1.51
C MET A 125 -24.19 26.82 1.97
N GLY A 126 -23.70 27.74 1.12
CA GLY A 126 -23.54 29.16 1.45
C GLY A 126 -22.40 29.45 2.42
N GLY A 127 -21.37 28.58 2.50
CA GLY A 127 -20.24 28.72 3.41
C GLY A 127 -20.54 28.40 4.87
N ASP A 128 -21.74 27.90 5.16
CA ASP A 128 -22.18 27.54 6.51
C ASP A 128 -21.61 26.17 6.92
N LEU A 129 -20.55 26.21 7.74
CA LEU A 129 -19.85 25.01 8.20
C LEU A 129 -20.76 24.03 8.95
N LYS A 130 -21.76 24.51 9.70
CA LYS A 130 -22.69 23.63 10.43
C LYS A 130 -23.55 22.83 9.45
N LYS A 131 -24.01 23.47 8.37
CA LYS A 131 -24.76 22.78 7.31
C LYS A 131 -23.87 21.78 6.57
N ILE A 132 -22.64 22.16 6.24
CA ILE A 132 -21.67 21.28 5.58
C ILE A 132 -21.42 20.03 6.44
N GLN A 133 -21.15 20.18 7.73
CA GLN A 133 -20.94 19.06 8.65
C GLN A 133 -22.18 18.18 8.78
N THR A 134 -23.38 18.78 8.77
CA THR A 134 -24.64 18.04 8.76
C THR A 134 -24.78 17.19 7.50
N VAL A 135 -24.45 17.75 6.33
CA VAL A 135 -24.43 17.01 5.06
C VAL A 135 -23.38 15.89 5.11
N GLY A 136 -22.20 16.12 5.70
CA GLY A 136 -21.17 15.10 5.86
C GLY A 136 -21.67 13.90 6.67
N LYS A 137 -22.36 14.16 7.79
CA LYS A 137 -22.99 13.11 8.61
C LYS A 137 -24.08 12.36 7.83
N TYR A 138 -24.93 13.09 7.09
CA TYR A 138 -25.92 12.49 6.20
C TYR A 138 -25.26 11.53 5.19
N MET A 139 -24.14 11.91 4.58
CA MET A 139 -23.45 11.06 3.62
C MET A 139 -22.91 9.77 4.27
N VAL A 140 -22.40 9.85 5.49
CA VAL A 140 -21.98 8.67 6.27
C VAL A 140 -23.14 7.71 6.53
N GLU A 141 -24.31 8.24 6.88
CA GLU A 141 -25.51 7.41 7.07
C GLU A 141 -25.99 6.75 5.77
N VAL A 142 -25.83 7.40 4.61
CA VAL A 142 -26.12 6.78 3.31
C VAL A 142 -25.19 5.59 3.04
N TRP A 143 -23.88 5.72 3.28
CA TRP A 143 -22.95 4.60 3.08
C TRP A 143 -23.21 3.43 4.02
N LYS A 144 -23.62 3.70 5.27
CA LYS A 144 -24.09 2.67 6.20
C LYS A 144 -25.30 1.93 5.63
N ALA A 145 -26.31 2.68 5.18
CA ALA A 145 -27.56 2.11 4.67
C ALA A 145 -27.37 1.28 3.40
N VAL A 146 -26.41 1.63 2.55
CA VAL A 146 -26.09 0.90 1.30
C VAL A 146 -25.24 -0.36 1.54
N GLY A 147 -24.84 -0.63 2.78
CA GLY A 147 -24.12 -1.86 3.13
C GLY A 147 -22.60 -1.75 2.94
N MET A 148 -22.03 -0.57 3.16
CA MET A 148 -20.57 -0.42 3.25
C MET A 148 -20.05 -1.09 4.53
N ASP A 149 -19.00 -1.91 4.41
CA ASP A 149 -18.34 -2.53 5.57
C ASP A 149 -17.52 -1.49 6.33
N LEU A 150 -18.09 -0.98 7.43
CA LEU A 150 -17.42 -0.01 8.28
C LEU A 150 -16.40 -0.61 9.24
N SER A 151 -16.29 -1.93 9.38
CA SER A 151 -15.34 -2.56 10.31
C SER A 151 -13.87 -2.30 9.94
N LYS A 152 -13.63 -2.02 8.65
CA LYS A 152 -12.31 -1.70 8.07
C LYS A 152 -12.23 -0.26 7.58
N VAL A 153 -13.25 0.55 7.84
CA VAL A 153 -13.24 1.99 7.60
C VAL A 153 -12.82 2.65 8.91
N GLY A 154 -11.64 3.29 8.92
CA GLY A 154 -11.13 3.97 10.11
C GLY A 154 -12.15 4.97 10.67
N ALA A 155 -12.14 5.15 12.01
CA ALA A 155 -13.10 5.94 12.79
C ALA A 155 -13.68 7.13 12.00
N PRO A 156 -15.02 7.26 12.00
CA PRO A 156 -15.77 7.78 10.87
C PRO A 156 -15.33 9.20 10.59
N CYS A 157 -14.75 9.40 9.41
CA CYS A 157 -14.51 10.72 8.84
C CYS A 157 -13.50 11.56 9.62
N VAL A 158 -12.31 11.73 9.07
CA VAL A 158 -11.40 12.79 9.52
C VAL A 158 -12.01 14.10 9.02
N TYR A 159 -12.62 14.86 9.93
CA TYR A 159 -12.99 16.26 9.72
C TYR A 159 -11.75 17.12 9.92
N VAL A 160 -11.60 18.18 9.14
CA VAL A 160 -10.50 19.14 9.25
C VAL A 160 -11.06 20.53 9.30
#